data_AF-A0A2H5QHB1-F1
#
_entry.id   AF-A0A2H5QHB1-F1
#
_cell.length_a   1.000
_cell.length_b   1.000
_cell.length_c   1.000
_cell.angle_alpha   90.00
_cell.angle_beta   90.00
_cell.angle_gamma   90.00
#
_symmetry.space_group_name_H-M   'P 1'
#
loop_
_entity.id
_entity.type
_entity.pdbx_description
1 polymer ?
#
loop_
_entity_poly.entity_id
_entity_poly.type
_entity_poly.pdbx_seq_one_letter_code
_entity_poly.pdbx_strand_id
1 'polypeptide(L)'
;MASSIASSFHTSNLKSIFFGERNGFSMSNVPVNRVGFSRKTIECKESRIGKQPIEVPSNVTITLGGQDLKVKGPLGELSLVYPREVKVDREDSFLRVRKTVETRRANQMHGLFRTLTDNMVVGVSKGFEKKLQMVGVGYRAALEGQVLVLSLGFSHPVRMTIPDGIKVNVEENTRITVSGYDKSAIGQFAASIRKWRPPEPYKGKGVKYVDEVIRRKEGKAGKKK
;
A
#
# COMPACT_ATOMS: atom_id res chain seq x y z
N MET A 1 -58.16 1.33 -26.19
CA MET A 1 -57.60 2.62 -26.65
C MET A 1 -56.13 2.67 -26.23
N ALA A 2 -55.25 2.01 -26.97
CA ALA A 2 -53.83 1.91 -26.64
C ALA A 2 -53.06 2.99 -27.40
N SER A 3 -52.35 3.84 -26.66
CA SER A 3 -51.52 4.93 -27.16
C SER A 3 -50.21 4.41 -27.74
N SER A 4 -49.97 4.70 -29.01
CA SER A 4 -48.74 4.41 -29.76
C SER A 4 -47.61 5.35 -29.34
N ILE A 5 -46.45 4.78 -28.97
CA ILE A 5 -45.20 5.51 -28.79
C ILE A 5 -44.47 5.52 -30.13
N ALA A 6 -44.38 6.71 -30.73
CA ALA A 6 -43.64 6.95 -31.97
C ALA A 6 -42.13 6.93 -31.69
N SER A 7 -41.39 6.04 -32.36
CA SER A 7 -39.92 6.09 -32.42
C SER A 7 -39.49 6.88 -33.66
N SER A 8 -38.86 8.03 -33.44
CA SER A 8 -38.25 8.85 -34.48
C SER A 8 -37.03 8.14 -35.08
N PHE A 9 -37.11 7.77 -36.35
CA PHE A 9 -35.96 7.27 -37.11
C PHE A 9 -35.17 8.45 -37.69
N HIS A 10 -33.92 8.61 -37.25
CA HIS A 10 -32.97 9.49 -37.93
C HIS A 10 -32.43 8.75 -39.17
N THR A 11 -32.73 9.26 -40.36
CA THR A 11 -32.13 8.79 -41.62
C THR A 11 -30.77 9.46 -41.81
N SER A 12 -29.67 8.74 -41.57
CA SER A 12 -28.34 9.19 -42.01
C SER A 12 -28.13 8.78 -43.47
N ASN A 13 -28.22 9.74 -44.38
CA ASN A 13 -27.86 9.56 -45.78
C ASN A 13 -26.32 9.54 -45.91
N LEU A 14 -25.74 8.35 -46.06
CA LEU A 14 -24.39 8.20 -46.59
C LEU A 14 -24.48 7.54 -47.97
N LYS A 15 -24.37 8.36 -49.01
CA LYS A 15 -24.20 7.92 -50.40
C LYS A 15 -22.78 7.41 -50.58
N SER A 16 -22.62 6.14 -50.96
CA SER A 16 -21.39 5.64 -51.57
C SER A 16 -21.65 5.27 -53.03
N ILE A 17 -20.73 5.65 -53.92
CA ILE A 17 -20.90 5.58 -55.39
C ILE A 17 -20.54 4.19 -55.96
N PHE A 18 -20.16 3.23 -55.12
CA PHE A 18 -19.47 2.02 -55.58
C PHE A 18 -20.25 0.70 -55.48
N PHE A 19 -21.42 0.68 -54.85
CA PHE A 19 -22.27 -0.53 -54.79
C PHE A 19 -23.73 -0.12 -54.96
N GLY A 20 -24.32 -0.47 -56.12
CA GLY A 20 -25.74 -0.26 -56.39
C GLY A 20 -26.66 -0.93 -55.37
N GLU A 21 -27.95 -0.56 -55.42
CA GLU A 21 -29.00 -0.98 -54.50
C GLU A 21 -29.02 -2.50 -54.28
N ARG A 22 -28.68 -2.93 -53.07
CA ARG A 22 -29.00 -4.27 -52.58
C ARG A 22 -29.97 -4.14 -51.42
N ASN A 23 -31.25 -4.16 -51.76
CA ASN A 23 -32.30 -4.56 -50.85
C ASN A 23 -32.08 -6.03 -50.50
N GLY A 24 -31.64 -6.32 -49.28
CA GLY A 24 -31.34 -7.68 -48.85
C GLY A 24 -30.92 -7.74 -47.40
N PHE A 25 -31.83 -7.44 -46.48
CA PHE A 25 -31.67 -7.83 -45.08
C PHE A 25 -31.83 -9.36 -44.98
N SER A 26 -30.72 -10.10 -44.88
CA SER A 26 -30.77 -11.48 -44.38
C SER A 26 -30.72 -11.43 -42.85
N MET A 27 -31.87 -11.36 -42.20
CA MET A 27 -31.95 -11.67 -40.76
C MET A 27 -31.86 -13.19 -40.60
N SER A 28 -30.76 -13.68 -40.05
CA SER A 28 -30.74 -15.02 -39.47
C SER A 28 -31.62 -15.01 -38.22
N ASN A 29 -32.78 -15.66 -38.31
CA ASN A 29 -33.78 -15.82 -37.23
C ASN A 29 -33.32 -16.82 -36.15
N VAL A 30 -32.04 -16.87 -35.80
CA VAL A 30 -31.59 -17.71 -34.69
C VAL A 30 -31.72 -16.89 -33.41
N PRO A 31 -32.63 -17.23 -32.48
CA PRO A 31 -32.65 -16.60 -31.18
C PRO A 31 -31.39 -17.02 -30.44
N VAL A 32 -30.36 -16.17 -30.46
CA VAL A 32 -29.24 -16.31 -29.54
C VAL A 32 -29.83 -16.09 -28.15
N ASN A 33 -29.99 -17.17 -27.39
CA ASN A 33 -30.26 -17.07 -25.96
C ASN A 33 -29.14 -16.22 -25.37
N ARG A 34 -29.44 -14.95 -25.09
CA ARG A 34 -28.59 -14.13 -24.23
C ARG A 34 -28.62 -14.82 -22.88
N VAL A 35 -27.64 -15.68 -22.61
CA VAL A 35 -27.37 -16.18 -21.27
C VAL A 35 -27.13 -14.93 -20.45
N GLY A 36 -28.15 -14.50 -19.73
CA GLY A 36 -28.04 -13.40 -18.80
C GLY A 36 -26.96 -13.79 -17.81
N PHE A 37 -25.82 -13.12 -17.87
CA PHE A 37 -24.82 -13.24 -16.82
C PHE A 37 -25.47 -12.67 -15.56
N SER A 38 -26.16 -13.51 -14.78
CA SER A 38 -26.56 -13.14 -13.43
C SER A 38 -25.27 -13.06 -12.64
N ARG A 39 -24.71 -11.85 -12.57
CA ARG A 39 -23.69 -11.57 -11.56
C ARG A 39 -24.41 -11.77 -10.24
N LYS A 40 -24.20 -12.92 -9.60
CA LYS A 40 -24.62 -13.13 -8.22
C LYS A 40 -24.17 -11.90 -7.45
N THR A 41 -25.11 -11.18 -6.84
CA THR A 41 -24.78 -10.10 -5.92
C THR A 41 -23.97 -10.75 -4.80
N ILE A 42 -22.65 -10.61 -4.85
CA ILE A 42 -21.77 -11.19 -3.84
C ILE A 42 -22.00 -10.33 -2.60
N GLU A 43 -22.76 -10.85 -1.64
CA GLU A 43 -22.87 -10.25 -0.32
C GLU A 43 -21.48 -10.26 0.33
N CYS A 44 -20.82 -9.09 0.28
CA CYS A 44 -19.48 -8.93 0.78
C CYS A 44 -19.55 -8.71 2.30
N LYS A 45 -19.48 -9.81 3.06
CA LYS A 45 -19.33 -9.77 4.51
C LYS A 45 -18.21 -8.79 4.90
N GLU A 46 -18.50 -7.96 5.89
CA GLU A 46 -17.57 -6.97 6.43
C GLU A 46 -16.24 -7.60 6.89
N SER A 47 -15.13 -6.94 6.58
CA SER A 47 -13.79 -7.34 7.01
C SER A 47 -13.68 -7.38 8.54
N ARG A 48 -13.14 -8.47 9.10
CA ARG A 48 -12.84 -8.56 10.55
C ARG A 48 -11.93 -7.43 11.02
N ILE A 49 -10.98 -7.00 10.18
CA ILE A 49 -10.06 -5.89 10.46
C ILE A 49 -10.82 -4.56 10.44
N GLY A 50 -11.68 -4.36 9.43
CA GLY A 50 -12.43 -3.10 9.28
C GLY A 50 -13.50 -2.88 10.35
N LYS A 51 -13.99 -3.94 11.01
CA LYS A 51 -14.94 -3.86 12.12
C LYS A 51 -14.33 -3.28 13.41
N GLN A 52 -13.02 -3.42 13.58
CA GLN A 52 -12.36 -3.00 14.81
C GLN A 52 -12.26 -1.47 14.84
N PRO A 53 -12.81 -0.80 15.87
CA PRO A 53 -12.66 0.64 16.04
C PRO A 53 -11.18 0.99 16.28
N ILE A 54 -10.84 2.24 16.01
CA ILE A 54 -9.51 2.79 16.24
C ILE A 54 -9.61 3.72 17.44
N GLU A 55 -8.87 3.43 18.49
CA GLU A 55 -8.78 4.27 19.68
C GLU A 55 -7.91 5.49 19.37
N VAL A 56 -8.43 6.69 19.65
CA VAL A 56 -7.68 7.94 19.47
C VAL A 56 -7.17 8.38 20.83
N PRO A 57 -5.85 8.32 21.10
CA PRO A 57 -5.29 8.83 22.34
C PRO A 57 -5.47 10.36 22.40
N SER A 58 -5.63 10.91 23.60
CA SER A 58 -5.86 12.36 23.83
C SER A 58 -4.78 13.27 23.23
N ASN A 59 -3.58 12.74 23.03
CA ASN A 59 -2.44 13.46 22.45
C ASN A 59 -2.53 13.66 20.93
N VAL A 60 -3.56 13.11 20.27
CA VAL A 60 -3.69 13.11 18.81
C VAL A 60 -4.98 13.83 18.40
N THR A 61 -4.83 14.84 17.56
CA THR A 61 -5.95 15.59 16.97
C THR A 61 -6.18 15.13 15.54
N ILE A 62 -7.43 14.80 15.22
CA ILE A 62 -7.83 14.34 13.90
C ILE A 62 -8.76 15.40 13.29
N THR A 63 -8.50 15.75 12.03
CA THR A 63 -9.34 16.68 11.25
C THR A 63 -9.83 15.94 10.01
N LEU A 64 -11.16 15.90 9.83
CA LEU A 64 -11.80 15.27 8.67
C LEU A 64 -12.43 16.36 7.79
N GLY A 65 -11.91 16.52 6.58
CA GLY A 65 -12.44 17.40 5.54
C GLY A 65 -13.02 16.57 4.39
N GLY A 66 -14.26 16.10 4.52
CA GLY A 66 -14.87 15.21 3.52
C GLY A 66 -14.14 13.87 3.43
N GLN A 67 -13.30 13.69 2.42
CA GLN A 67 -12.47 12.49 2.22
C GLN A 67 -11.01 12.70 2.67
N ASP A 68 -10.61 13.93 2.98
CA ASP A 68 -9.26 14.23 3.43
C ASP A 68 -9.17 14.07 4.94
N LEU A 69 -8.26 13.22 5.40
CA LEU A 69 -7.95 13.03 6.80
C LEU A 69 -6.57 13.61 7.10
N LYS A 70 -6.52 14.46 8.12
CA LYS A 70 -5.28 14.99 8.68
C LYS A 70 -5.17 14.56 10.14
N VAL A 71 -4.08 13.88 10.49
CA VAL A 71 -3.74 13.49 11.85
C VAL A 71 -2.57 14.33 12.33
N LYS A 72 -2.75 15.02 13.44
CA LYS A 72 -1.70 15.79 14.11
C LYS A 72 -1.42 15.17 15.47
N GLY A 73 -0.15 14.98 15.80
CA GLY A 73 0.27 14.49 17.10
C GLY A 73 1.61 15.11 17.51
N PRO A 74 2.19 14.65 18.63
CA PRO A 74 3.43 15.21 19.17
C PRO A 74 4.64 15.06 18.23
N LEU A 75 4.68 14.00 17.40
CA LEU A 75 5.82 13.71 16.53
C LEU A 75 5.74 14.36 15.15
N GLY A 76 4.56 14.85 14.74
CA GLY A 76 4.37 15.45 13.42
C GLY A 76 2.92 15.40 12.94
N GLU A 77 2.75 15.67 11.65
CA GLU A 77 1.45 15.62 10.96
C GLU A 77 1.49 14.67 9.76
N LEU A 78 0.37 13.99 9.52
CA LEU A 78 0.17 13.09 8.40
C LEU A 78 -1.17 13.37 7.72
N SER A 79 -1.20 13.25 6.39
CA SER A 79 -2.39 13.42 5.58
C SER A 79 -2.66 12.20 4.72
N LEU A 80 -3.93 11.80 4.63
CA LEU A 80 -4.39 10.70 3.80
C LEU A 80 -5.71 11.08 3.14
N VAL A 81 -5.88 10.71 1.86
CA VAL A 81 -7.13 10.89 1.12
C VAL A 81 -7.84 9.54 1.01
N TYR A 82 -9.10 9.48 1.45
CA TYR A 82 -9.93 8.30 1.27
C TYR A 82 -10.55 8.23 -0.13
N PRO A 83 -10.79 7.03 -0.65
CA PRO A 83 -11.55 6.85 -1.86
C PRO A 83 -13.06 6.92 -1.55
N ARG A 84 -13.88 7.14 -2.58
CA ARG A 84 -15.33 7.37 -2.46
C ARG A 84 -16.09 6.23 -1.78
N GLU A 85 -15.57 5.01 -1.86
CA GLU A 85 -16.20 3.82 -1.32
C GLU A 85 -16.10 3.69 0.20
N VAL A 86 -15.28 4.53 0.85
CA VAL A 86 -15.00 4.48 2.29
C VAL A 86 -15.46 5.77 2.95
N LYS A 87 -16.20 5.64 4.05
CA LYS A 87 -16.61 6.74 4.93
C LYS A 87 -16.01 6.53 6.32
N VAL A 88 -15.58 7.60 6.97
CA VAL A 88 -15.09 7.53 8.35
C VAL A 88 -15.99 8.34 9.25
N ASP A 89 -16.54 7.67 10.25
CA ASP A 89 -17.35 8.27 11.28
C ASP A 89 -16.48 8.50 12.52
N ARG A 90 -16.54 9.72 13.05
CA ARG A 90 -15.82 10.10 14.27
C ARG A 90 -16.78 10.07 15.45
N GLU A 91 -16.53 9.17 16.37
CA GLU A 91 -17.10 9.12 17.72
C GLU A 91 -16.05 9.75 18.67
N ASP A 92 -16.45 10.32 19.82
CA ASP A 92 -15.57 11.20 20.62
C ASP A 92 -14.20 10.57 20.97
N SER A 93 -14.19 9.27 21.27
CA SER A 93 -12.97 8.50 21.62
C SER A 93 -12.53 7.48 20.56
N PHE A 94 -13.37 7.22 19.54
CA PHE A 94 -13.15 6.15 18.57
C PHE A 94 -13.37 6.63 17.14
N LEU A 95 -12.52 6.18 16.21
CA LEU A 95 -12.80 6.27 14.78
C LEU A 95 -13.33 4.95 14.26
N ARG A 96 -14.44 5.02 13.52
CA ARG A 96 -15.03 3.87 12.83
C ARG A 96 -15.01 4.08 11.33
N VAL A 97 -14.34 3.18 10.63
CA VAL A 97 -14.34 3.16 9.17
C VAL A 97 -15.53 2.34 8.70
N ARG A 98 -16.34 2.87 7.80
CA ARG A 98 -17.50 2.23 7.15
C ARG A 98 -17.33 2.21 5.63
N LYS A 99 -18.05 1.30 4.98
CA LYS A 99 -18.15 1.22 3.52
C LYS A 99 -19.43 1.92 3.05
N THR A 100 -19.36 2.63 1.94
CA THR A 100 -20.52 3.31 1.32
C THR A 100 -21.30 2.34 0.42
N VAL A 101 -20.61 1.37 -0.20
CA VAL A 101 -21.20 0.44 -1.18
C VAL A 101 -20.77 -1.00 -0.85
N GLU A 102 -21.69 -1.95 -1.04
CA GLU A 102 -21.50 -3.39 -0.92
C GLU A 102 -20.79 -3.97 -2.18
N THR A 103 -19.54 -3.61 -2.42
CA THR A 103 -18.73 -4.20 -3.51
C THR A 103 -17.48 -4.89 -2.98
N ARG A 104 -16.94 -5.84 -3.78
CA ARG A 104 -15.65 -6.48 -3.48
C ARG A 104 -14.53 -5.47 -3.28
N ARG A 105 -14.51 -4.40 -4.11
CA ARG A 105 -13.53 -3.31 -4.00
C ARG A 105 -13.70 -2.56 -2.68
N ALA A 106 -14.92 -2.16 -2.32
CA ALA A 106 -15.17 -1.46 -1.07
C ALA A 106 -14.73 -2.29 0.16
N ASN A 107 -14.93 -3.61 0.14
CA ASN A 107 -14.49 -4.49 1.24
C ASN A 107 -12.96 -4.54 1.37
N GLN A 108 -12.23 -4.55 0.25
CA GLN A 108 -10.76 -4.47 0.25
C GLN A 108 -10.27 -3.12 0.81
N MET A 109 -10.90 -2.02 0.38
CA MET A 109 -10.57 -0.68 0.82
C MET A 109 -10.87 -0.49 2.31
N HIS A 110 -12.00 -1.00 2.79
CA HIS A 110 -12.41 -0.88 4.20
C HIS A 110 -11.33 -1.35 5.18
N GLY A 111 -10.80 -2.57 4.99
CA GLY A 111 -9.74 -3.11 5.85
C GLY A 111 -8.39 -2.40 5.69
N LEU A 112 -8.05 -2.00 4.47
CA LEU A 112 -6.82 -1.25 4.19
C LEU A 112 -6.82 0.10 4.91
N PHE A 113 -7.87 0.89 4.71
CA PHE A 113 -7.96 2.24 5.24
C PHE A 113 -8.11 2.27 6.77
N ARG A 114 -8.77 1.28 7.37
CA ARG A 114 -8.72 1.09 8.83
C ARG A 114 -7.28 0.91 9.31
N THR A 115 -6.49 0.06 8.65
CA THR A 115 -5.10 -0.21 9.05
C THR A 115 -4.19 1.00 8.82
N LEU A 116 -4.35 1.71 7.70
CA LEU A 116 -3.56 2.91 7.41
C LEU A 116 -3.79 3.99 8.47
N THR A 117 -5.03 4.17 8.89
CA THR A 117 -5.41 5.24 9.82
C THR A 117 -4.99 4.94 11.25
N ASP A 118 -5.12 3.68 11.67
CA ASP A 118 -4.53 3.18 12.91
C ASP A 118 -3.00 3.38 12.93
N ASN A 119 -2.31 3.04 11.84
CA ASN A 119 -0.86 3.28 11.72
C ASN A 119 -0.52 4.78 11.82
N MET A 120 -1.32 5.67 11.23
CA MET A 120 -1.09 7.12 11.34
C MET A 120 -1.24 7.60 12.79
N VAL A 121 -2.31 7.18 13.48
CA VAL A 121 -2.57 7.56 14.88
C VAL A 121 -1.46 7.06 15.81
N VAL A 122 -1.11 5.78 15.72
CA VAL A 122 -0.02 5.20 16.51
C VAL A 122 1.32 5.84 16.13
N GLY A 123 1.54 6.12 14.84
CA GLY A 123 2.75 6.72 14.32
C GLY A 123 3.01 8.13 14.84
N VAL A 124 2.02 9.02 14.83
CA VAL A 124 2.21 10.38 15.37
C VAL A 124 2.26 10.43 16.90
N SER A 125 1.72 9.40 17.58
CA SER A 125 1.69 9.32 19.05
C SER A 125 2.95 8.69 19.63
N LYS A 126 3.27 7.44 19.23
CA LYS A 126 4.38 6.64 19.76
C LYS A 126 5.58 6.63 18.83
N GLY A 127 5.37 6.79 17.53
CA GLY A 127 6.39 6.56 16.52
C GLY A 127 6.59 5.08 16.23
N PHE A 128 7.37 4.81 15.18
CA PHE A 128 7.81 3.47 14.82
C PHE A 128 9.33 3.42 14.77
N GLU A 129 9.87 2.24 15.03
CA GLU A 129 11.28 1.94 14.84
C GLU A 129 11.48 0.66 14.02
N LYS A 130 12.52 0.67 13.18
CA LYS A 130 13.02 -0.51 12.47
C LYS A 130 14.50 -0.65 12.76
N LYS A 131 14.85 -1.79 13.36
CA LYS A 131 16.23 -2.13 13.70
C LYS A 131 16.81 -3.03 12.62
N LEU A 132 17.95 -2.60 12.09
CA LEU A 132 18.78 -3.32 11.12
C LEU A 132 20.10 -3.70 11.79
N GLN A 133 20.64 -4.84 11.40
CA GLN A 133 21.94 -5.31 11.85
C GLN A 133 22.80 -5.66 10.63
N MET A 134 24.05 -5.22 10.67
CA MET A 134 25.06 -5.59 9.69
C MET A 134 25.88 -6.76 10.20
N VAL A 135 26.07 -7.75 9.35
CA VAL A 135 26.89 -8.94 9.62
C VAL A 135 27.97 -9.01 8.56
N GLY A 136 29.24 -8.91 8.97
CA GLY A 136 30.37 -8.96 8.06
C GLY A 136 31.62 -8.37 8.70
N VAL A 137 32.78 -8.83 8.24
CA VAL A 137 34.06 -8.27 8.70
C VAL A 137 34.28 -6.94 7.98
N GLY A 138 34.61 -5.89 8.75
CA GLY A 138 34.80 -4.54 8.22
C GLY A 138 33.51 -3.80 7.86
N TYR A 139 32.34 -4.38 8.19
CA TYR A 139 31.05 -3.71 7.94
C TYR A 139 30.77 -2.71 9.04
N ARG A 140 30.54 -1.46 8.66
CA ARG A 140 30.26 -0.37 9.59
C ARG A 140 29.35 0.69 8.97
N ALA A 141 28.59 1.35 9.81
CA ALA A 141 27.79 2.51 9.48
C ALA A 141 28.29 3.68 10.32
N ALA A 142 28.21 4.88 9.74
CA ALA A 142 28.47 6.13 10.42
C ALA A 142 27.42 7.16 9.98
N LEU A 143 27.10 8.09 10.88
CA LEU A 143 26.23 9.22 10.59
C LEU A 143 27.09 10.47 10.44
N GLU A 144 27.02 11.08 9.26
CA GLU A 144 27.65 12.36 8.94
C GLU A 144 26.54 13.40 8.74
N GLY A 145 26.10 14.02 9.83
CA GLY A 145 24.97 14.96 9.83
C GLY A 145 23.67 14.28 9.38
N GLN A 146 23.16 14.65 8.21
CA GLN A 146 21.95 14.06 7.59
C GLN A 146 22.26 12.94 6.57
N VAL A 147 23.51 12.48 6.49
CA VAL A 147 23.92 11.43 5.56
C VAL A 147 24.34 10.18 6.34
N LEU A 148 23.73 9.04 6.00
CA LEU A 148 24.13 7.73 6.47
C LEU A 148 25.23 7.19 5.54
N VAL A 149 26.42 6.96 6.09
CA VAL A 149 27.57 6.42 5.37
C VAL A 149 27.76 4.95 5.72
N LEU A 150 27.73 4.08 4.72
CA LEU A 150 27.82 2.64 4.86
C LEU A 150 29.11 2.11 4.23
N SER A 151 29.91 1.41 5.03
CA SER A 151 31.05 0.62 4.57
C SER A 151 30.63 -0.86 4.54
N LEU A 152 30.31 -1.38 3.37
CA LEU A 152 29.80 -2.77 3.19
C LEU A 152 30.77 -3.67 2.41
N GLY A 153 32.06 -3.29 2.36
CA GLY A 153 33.08 -3.98 1.56
C GLY A 153 33.04 -3.64 0.07
N PHE A 154 32.45 -2.49 -0.29
CA PHE A 154 32.63 -1.88 -1.61
C PHE A 154 33.92 -1.02 -1.61
N SER A 155 34.45 -0.73 -2.80
CA SER A 155 35.67 0.09 -2.94
C SER A 155 35.48 1.53 -2.44
N HIS A 156 34.26 2.07 -2.55
CA HIS A 156 33.90 3.40 -2.04
C HIS A 156 32.78 3.27 -0.99
N PRO A 157 32.72 4.19 -0.01
CA PRO A 157 31.63 4.23 0.96
C PRO A 157 30.31 4.62 0.27
N VAL A 158 29.22 3.95 0.63
CA VAL A 158 27.89 4.26 0.13
C VAL A 158 27.29 5.36 1.00
N ARG A 159 26.89 6.47 0.38
CA ARG A 159 26.27 7.61 1.06
C ARG A 159 24.78 7.64 0.76
N MET A 160 23.95 7.69 1.81
CA MET A 160 22.49 7.77 1.69
C MET A 160 21.99 9.00 2.44
N THR A 161 21.28 9.88 1.75
CA THR A 161 20.61 11.02 2.38
C THR A 161 19.39 10.55 3.17
N ILE A 162 19.25 11.01 4.40
CA ILE A 162 18.11 10.69 5.26
C ILE A 162 16.96 11.63 4.86
N PRO A 163 15.79 11.12 4.47
CA PRO A 163 14.65 11.95 4.11
C PRO A 163 14.02 12.60 5.35
N ASP A 164 13.27 13.68 5.14
CA ASP A 164 12.58 14.39 6.22
C ASP A 164 11.60 13.49 6.98
N GLY A 165 11.45 13.75 8.28
CA GLY A 165 10.55 12.99 9.15
C GLY A 165 11.09 11.62 9.59
N ILE A 166 12.30 11.23 9.13
CA ILE A 166 13.02 10.04 9.58
C ILE A 166 14.24 10.45 10.39
N LYS A 167 14.46 9.76 11.52
CA LYS A 167 15.68 9.82 12.31
C LYS A 167 16.40 8.50 12.20
N VAL A 168 17.71 8.55 12.05
CA VAL A 168 18.56 7.35 12.03
C VAL A 168 19.52 7.44 13.20
N ASN A 169 19.60 6.38 13.98
CA ASN A 169 20.60 6.19 15.01
C ASN A 169 21.49 5.00 14.66
N VAL A 170 22.79 5.12 14.90
CA VAL A 170 23.75 4.03 14.67
C VAL A 170 24.36 3.65 16.02
N GLU A 171 24.11 2.41 16.43
CA GLU A 171 24.62 1.81 17.66
C GLU A 171 25.72 0.80 17.32
N GLU A 172 26.81 0.81 18.08
CA GLU A 172 27.91 -0.17 17.96
C GLU A 172 28.51 -0.27 16.53
N ASN A 173 28.32 0.77 15.70
CA ASN A 173 28.64 0.82 14.26
C ASN A 173 28.02 -0.29 13.38
N THR A 174 27.33 -1.27 13.96
CA THR A 174 26.82 -2.46 13.30
C THR A 174 25.30 -2.56 13.37
N ARG A 175 24.67 -1.84 14.30
CA ARG A 175 23.21 -1.74 14.43
C ARG A 175 22.74 -0.37 13.97
N ILE A 176 21.69 -0.35 13.16
CA ILE A 176 21.09 0.87 12.63
C ILE A 176 19.62 0.85 13.04
N THR A 177 19.21 1.86 13.80
CA THR A 177 17.82 2.05 14.21
C THR A 177 17.24 3.21 13.40
N VAL A 178 16.27 2.91 12.55
CA VAL A 178 15.53 3.91 11.76
C VAL A 178 14.21 4.18 12.49
N SER A 179 14.00 5.40 12.96
CA SER A 179 12.80 5.84 13.67
C SER A 179 12.09 6.98 12.94
N GLY A 180 10.79 7.11 13.17
CA GLY A 180 9.97 8.17 12.58
C GLY A 180 8.49 7.98 12.89
N TYR A 181 7.63 8.84 12.35
CA TYR A 181 6.18 8.75 12.55
C TYR A 181 5.44 8.09 11.38
N ASP A 182 5.95 8.14 10.15
CA ASP A 182 5.37 7.44 9.00
C ASP A 182 5.95 6.03 8.82
N LYS A 183 5.10 5.02 9.04
CA LYS A 183 5.45 3.60 8.88
C LYS A 183 5.91 3.25 7.46
N SER A 184 5.35 3.91 6.45
CA SER A 184 5.67 3.64 5.04
C SER A 184 7.05 4.16 4.67
N ALA A 185 7.37 5.40 5.03
CA ALA A 185 8.66 6.03 4.80
C ALA A 185 9.79 5.28 5.52
N ILE A 186 9.60 4.92 6.80
CA ILE A 186 10.57 4.13 7.58
C ILE A 186 10.84 2.77 6.93
N GLY A 187 9.78 2.07 6.52
CA GLY A 187 9.90 0.77 5.86
C GLY A 187 10.65 0.88 4.53
N GLN A 188 10.34 1.90 3.73
CA GLN A 188 10.99 2.16 2.45
C GLN A 188 12.48 2.51 2.61
N PHE A 189 12.83 3.35 3.57
CA PHE A 189 14.21 3.71 3.85
C PHE A 189 15.01 2.51 4.35
N ALA A 190 14.46 1.74 5.30
CA ALA A 190 15.09 0.51 5.79
C ALA A 190 15.30 -0.53 4.68
N ALA A 191 14.32 -0.70 3.78
CA ALA A 191 14.44 -1.56 2.62
C ALA A 191 15.53 -1.07 1.64
N SER A 192 15.67 0.25 1.49
CA SER A 192 16.69 0.86 0.64
C SER A 192 18.10 0.62 1.19
N ILE A 193 18.28 0.69 2.51
CA ILE A 193 19.56 0.31 3.16
C ILE A 193 19.87 -1.17 2.90
N ARG A 194 18.89 -2.06 3.11
CA ARG A 194 19.04 -3.51 2.89
C ARG A 194 19.36 -3.86 1.43
N LYS A 195 18.86 -3.08 0.47
CA LYS A 195 19.03 -3.31 -0.98
C LYS A 195 20.51 -3.29 -1.39
N TRP A 196 21.36 -2.49 -0.75
CA TRP A 196 22.78 -2.38 -1.10
C TRP A 196 23.55 -3.69 -0.92
N ARG A 197 23.30 -4.39 0.19
CA ARG A 197 23.91 -5.70 0.45
C ARG A 197 22.92 -6.60 1.20
N PRO A 198 22.02 -7.30 0.50
CA PRO A 198 21.10 -8.23 1.14
C PRO A 198 21.86 -9.38 1.81
N PRO A 199 21.24 -10.04 2.81
CA PRO A 199 21.90 -11.12 3.52
C PRO A 199 22.12 -12.34 2.61
N GLU A 200 23.35 -12.84 2.56
CA GLU A 200 23.69 -14.00 1.74
C GLU A 200 23.15 -15.31 2.35
N PRO A 201 22.85 -16.34 1.53
CA PRO A 201 22.27 -17.59 2.02
C PRO A 201 23.26 -18.51 2.72
N TYR A 202 24.56 -18.20 2.78
CA TYR A 202 25.56 -19.07 3.42
C TYR A 202 25.90 -18.61 4.84
N LYS A 203 26.69 -17.54 4.99
CA LYS A 203 27.09 -17.02 6.31
C LYS A 203 26.15 -15.92 6.82
N GLY A 204 25.14 -15.52 6.04
CA GLY A 204 24.22 -14.45 6.42
C GLY A 204 24.87 -13.06 6.46
N LYS A 205 26.01 -12.87 5.78
CA LYS A 205 26.67 -11.58 5.65
C LYS A 205 25.81 -10.61 4.84
N GLY A 206 25.81 -9.35 5.25
CA GLY A 206 25.00 -8.28 4.66
C GLY A 206 24.24 -7.50 5.73
N VAL A 207 23.30 -6.68 5.27
CA VAL A 207 22.35 -5.97 6.11
C VAL A 207 21.10 -6.83 6.25
N LYS A 208 20.67 -7.12 7.48
CA LYS A 208 19.43 -7.84 7.78
C LYS A 208 18.58 -7.05 8.77
N TYR A 209 17.29 -7.38 8.89
CA TYR A 209 16.53 -6.94 10.06
C TYR A 209 16.97 -7.74 11.29
N VAL A 210 16.81 -7.17 12.49
CA VAL A 210 17.24 -7.82 13.75
C VAL A 210 16.57 -9.20 13.90
N ASP A 211 15.26 -9.27 13.65
CA ASP A 211 14.46 -10.50 13.80
C ASP A 211 14.36 -11.33 12.51
N GLU A 212 15.19 -11.06 11.50
CA GLU A 212 15.15 -11.77 10.21
C GLU A 212 15.83 -13.15 10.32
N VAL A 213 15.05 -14.21 10.07
CA VAL A 213 15.57 -15.59 9.97
C VAL A 213 16.06 -15.85 8.54
N ILE A 214 17.38 -15.91 8.37
CA ILE A 214 18.02 -16.21 7.07
C ILE A 214 18.16 -17.72 6.94
N ARG A 215 17.58 -18.30 5.88
CA ARG A 215 17.76 -19.71 5.53
C ARG A 215 19.22 -19.94 5.12
N ARG A 216 19.99 -20.61 5.98
CA ARG A 216 21.40 -20.92 5.74
C ARG A 216 21.55 -22.23 4.97
N LYS A 217 22.25 -22.18 3.83
CA LYS A 217 22.69 -23.34 3.07
C LYS A 217 24.07 -23.76 3.57
N GLU A 218 24.30 -25.06 3.58
CA GLU A 218 25.65 -25.60 3.77
C GLU A 218 26.55 -25.09 2.65
N GLY A 219 27.73 -24.61 3.02
CA GLY A 219 28.67 -24.02 2.07
C GLY A 219 29.37 -25.08 1.24
N LYS A 220 30.52 -25.56 1.72
CA LYS A 220 31.36 -26.52 0.99
C LYS A 220 30.65 -27.87 0.89
N ALA A 221 30.21 -28.25 -0.31
CA ALA A 221 29.52 -29.51 -0.62
C ALA A 221 30.44 -30.76 -0.65
N GLY A 222 31.66 -30.67 -0.10
CA GLY A 222 32.66 -31.74 -0.21
C GLY A 222 32.48 -32.91 0.75
N LYS A 223 31.61 -32.79 1.76
CA LYS A 223 31.41 -33.85 2.75
C LYS A 223 30.24 -34.72 2.30
N LYS A 224 30.54 -35.88 1.70
CA LYS A 224 29.54 -36.94 1.51
C LYS A 224 29.01 -37.35 2.89
N LYS A 225 27.68 -37.45 3.00
CA LYS A 225 26.98 -37.79 4.24
C LYS A 225 27.14 -39.27 4.56
#